data_AF-A0A2G8RA25-F1
#
_entry.id   AF-A0A2G8RA25-F1
#
_cell.length_a   1.000
_cell.length_b   1.000
_cell.length_c   1.000
_cell.angle_alpha   90.00
_cell.angle_beta   90.00
_cell.angle_gamma   90.00
#
_symmetry.space_group_name_H-M   'P 1'
#
loop_
_entity.id
_entity.type
_entity.pdbx_description
1 polymer ?
#
loop_
_entity_poly.entity_id
_entity_poly.type
_entity_poly.pdbx_seq_one_letter_code
_entity_poly.pdbx_strand_id
1 'polypeptide(L)' 'MKNFEYDILFFEVKKQKDYDAMRSALNERGAEGWEVITAEAGDYGYTTFLKRETVATKAASE' A
#
# COMPACT_ATOMS: atom_id res chain seq x y z
N MET A 1 -8.32 -14.68 15.46
CA MET A 1 -6.98 -14.32 14.92
C MET A 1 -7.21 -13.35 13.78
N LYS A 2 -6.49 -12.24 13.70
CA LYS A 2 -6.64 -11.30 12.58
C LYS A 2 -5.94 -11.87 11.35
N ASN A 3 -6.58 -11.74 10.19
CA ASN A 3 -6.01 -12.12 8.91
C ASN A 3 -5.55 -10.86 8.18
N PHE A 4 -4.44 -10.94 7.44
CA PHE A 4 -3.86 -9.82 6.74
C PHE A 4 -3.55 -10.18 5.29
N GLU A 5 -3.79 -9.21 4.41
CA GLU A 5 -3.27 -9.17 3.05
C GLU A 5 -2.05 -8.26 2.99
N TYR A 6 -1.16 -8.53 2.03
CA TYR A 6 0.06 -7.77 1.79
C TYR A 6 0.16 -7.39 0.32
N ASP A 7 0.71 -6.22 0.06
CA ASP A 7 1.00 -5.73 -1.30
C ASP A 7 2.35 -5.01 -1.33
N ILE A 8 2.97 -4.95 -2.50
CA ILE A 8 4.26 -4.28 -2.71
C ILE A 8 4.12 -3.37 -3.92
N LEU A 9 4.34 -2.08 -3.71
CA LEU A 9 4.34 -1.08 -4.77
C LEU A 9 5.75 -0.55 -4.96
N PHE A 10 6.15 -0.39 -6.21
CA PHE A 10 7.37 0.33 -6.58
C PHE A 10 7.00 1.63 -7.27
N PHE A 11 7.57 2.73 -6.79
CA PHE A 11 7.41 4.06 -7.37
C PHE A 11 8.76 4.53 -7.87
N GLU A 12 8.87 4.75 -9.18
CA GLU A 12 10.01 5.46 -9.73
C GLU A 12 9.91 6.94 -9.32
N VAL A 13 10.91 7.45 -8.60
CA VAL A 13 10.90 8.84 -8.10
C VAL A 13 12.22 9.51 -8.47
N LYS A 14 12.17 10.40 -9.46
CA LYS A 14 13.35 11.12 -9.98
C LYS A 14 13.24 12.64 -9.80
N LYS A 15 12.02 13.16 -9.68
CA LYS A 15 11.69 14.59 -9.60
C LYS A 15 10.53 14.81 -8.64
N GLN A 16 10.34 16.06 -8.21
CA GLN A 16 9.30 16.40 -7.22
C GLN A 16 7.89 15.94 -7.61
N LYS A 17 7.50 16.05 -8.89
CA LYS A 17 6.20 15.58 -9.39
C LYS A 17 5.97 14.08 -9.17
N ASP A 18 7.02 13.28 -9.09
CA ASP A 18 6.91 11.82 -8.93
C ASP A 18 6.55 11.48 -7.47
N TYR A 19 6.92 12.35 -6.52
CA TYR A 19 6.43 12.27 -5.13
C TYR A 19 4.93 12.54 -5.04
N ASP A 20 4.38 13.46 -5.83
CA ASP A 20 2.94 13.72 -5.84
C ASP A 20 2.18 12.49 -6.37
N ALA A 21 2.71 11.82 -7.39
CA ALA A 21 2.15 10.58 -7.93
C ALA A 21 2.21 9.44 -6.89
N MET A 22 3.36 9.24 -6.25
CA MET A 22 3.51 8.27 -5.15
C MET A 22 2.53 8.56 -4.01
N ARG A 23 2.40 9.83 -3.60
CA ARG A 23 1.48 10.26 -2.55
C ARG A 23 0.03 9.99 -2.90
N SER A 24 -0.39 10.27 -4.14
CA SER A 24 -1.75 9.99 -4.61
C SER A 24 -2.07 8.51 -4.52
N ALA A 25 -1.19 7.65 -5.06
CA ALA A 25 -1.38 6.21 -5.03
C ALA A 25 -1.45 5.64 -3.61
N LEU A 26 -0.57 6.10 -2.70
CA LEU A 26 -0.61 5.66 -1.31
C LEU A 26 -1.86 6.14 -0.56
N ASN A 27 -2.38 7.33 -0.87
CA ASN A 27 -3.63 7.81 -0.30
C ASN A 27 -4.84 6.99 -0.79
N GLU A 28 -4.87 6.63 -2.08
CA GLU A 28 -5.90 5.74 -2.65
C GLU A 28 -5.89 4.37 -1.95
N ARG A 29 -4.72 3.78 -1.77
CA ARG A 29 -4.56 2.54 -0.99
C ARG A 29 -4.98 2.72 0.47
N GLY A 30 -4.65 3.84 1.09
CA GLY A 30 -5.09 4.19 2.44
C GLY A 30 -6.62 4.24 2.57
N ALA A 31 -7.31 4.80 1.56
CA ALA A 31 -8.77 4.82 1.52
C ALA A 31 -9.39 3.41 1.39
N GLU A 32 -8.66 2.46 0.80
CA GLU A 32 -9.02 1.03 0.73
C GLU A 32 -8.64 0.25 2.00
N GLY A 33 -8.08 0.91 3.02
CA GLY A 33 -7.69 0.31 4.30
C GLY A 33 -6.27 -0.28 4.34
N TRP A 34 -5.43 0.00 3.35
CA TRP A 34 -4.03 -0.40 3.37
C TRP A 34 -3.18 0.54 4.24
N GLU A 35 -2.25 -0.03 4.98
CA GLU A 35 -1.27 0.66 5.80
C GLU A 35 0.14 0.41 5.25
N VAL A 36 0.94 1.47 5.11
CA VAL A 36 2.37 1.32 4.77
C VAL A 36 3.12 0.80 5.99
N ILE A 37 3.78 -0.34 5.84
CA ILE A 37 4.64 -0.95 6.87
C ILE A 37 6.02 -0.31 6.82
N THR A 38 6.60 -0.23 5.63
CA THR A 38 7.91 0.37 5.37
C THR A 38 7.98 0.87 3.93
N ALA A 39 8.86 1.85 3.72
CA ALA A 39 9.19 2.40 2.42
C ALA A 39 10.72 2.47 2.31
N GLU A 40 11.28 1.66 1.40
CA GLU A 40 12.72 1.56 1.20
C GLU A 40 13.12 2.38 -0.02
N ALA A 41 14.07 3.30 0.16
CA ALA A 41 14.65 4.04 -0.95
C ALA A 41 15.67 3.17 -1.69
N GLY A 42 15.60 3.17 -3.02
CA GLY A 42 16.62 2.61 -3.91
C GLY A 42 17.07 3.64 -4.94
N ASP A 43 18.00 3.25 -5.81
CA ASP A 43 18.64 4.15 -6.78
C ASP A 43 17.65 4.85 -7.74
N TYR A 44 16.47 4.28 -7.93
CA TYR A 44 15.47 4.76 -8.89
C TYR A 44 14.13 5.13 -8.25
N GLY A 45 13.99 5.11 -6.93
CA GLY A 45 12.73 5.47 -6.26
C GLY A 45 12.48 4.72 -4.96
N TYR A 46 11.23 4.37 -4.69
CA TYR A 46 10.81 3.75 -3.43
C TYR A 46 10.04 2.45 -3.64
N THR A 47 10.42 1.42 -2.89
CA THR A 47 9.62 0.20 -2.72
C THR A 47 8.85 0.30 -1.41
N THR A 48 7.53 0.31 -1.48
CA THR A 48 6.66 0.37 -0.29
C THR A 48 5.97 -0.96 -0.07
N PHE A 49 6.03 -1.45 1.16
CA PHE A 49 5.34 -2.66 1.60
C PHE A 49 4.09 -2.24 2.35
N LEU A 50 2.94 -2.79 1.94
CA LEU A 50 1.65 -2.48 2.52
C LEU A 50 1.04 -3.72 3.17
N LYS A 51 0.21 -3.50 4.18
CA LYS A 51 -0.66 -4.52 4.76
C LYS A 51 -2.09 -3.99 4.86
N ARG A 52 -3.06 -4.89 4.85
CA ARG A 52 -4.46 -4.58 5.16
C ARG A 52 -5.06 -5.71 5.98
N GLU A 53 -5.80 -5.37 7.04
CA GLU A 53 -6.58 -6.35 7.78
C GLU A 53 -7.74 -6.84 6.92
N THR A 54 -7.82 -8.14 6.65
CA THR A 54 -8.99 -8.71 5.99
C THR A 54 -10.05 -8.97 7.03
N VAL A 55 -11.22 -8.36 6.85
CA VAL A 55 -12.41 -8.86 7.53
C VAL A 55 -12.71 -10.21 6.89
N ALA A 56 -12.63 -11.29 7.67
CA ALA A 56 -13.26 -12.53 7.24
C ALA A 56 -14.75 -12.21 7.13
N THR A 57 -15.22 -11.86 5.93
CA THR A 57 -16.63 -11.86 5.63
C THR A 57 -17.03 -13.30 5.88
N LYS A 58 -17.65 -13.56 7.04
CA LYS A 58 -18.41 -14.77 7.27
C LYS A 58 -19.40 -14.73 6.13
N ALA A 59 -19.10 -15.45 5.05
CA ALA A 59 -20.01 -15.59 3.92
C ALA A 59 -21.33 -15.99 4.57
N ALA A 60 -22.33 -15.12 4.44
CA ALA A 60 -23.67 -15.37 4.91
C ALA A 60 -24.09 -16.68 4.24
N SER A 61 -23.92 -17.76 5.00
CA SER A 61 -24.53 -19.04 4.72
C SER A 61 -25.91 -18.88 5.32
N GLU A 62 -26.89 -18.59 4.47
CA GLU A 62 -28.29 -18.99 4.57
C GLU A 62 -29.00 -18.69 3.25
#